data_AF-A0A4Q8USD7-F1
#
_entry.id   AF-A0A4Q8USD7-F1
#
_cell.length_a   1.000
_cell.length_b   1.000
_cell.length_c   1.000
_cell.angle_alpha   90.00
_cell.angle_beta   90.00
_cell.angle_gamma   90.00
#
_symmetry.space_group_name_H-M   'P 1'
#
loop_
_entity.id
_entity.type
_entity.pdbx_description
1 polymer ?
#
loop_
_entity_poly.entity_id
_entity_poly.type
_entity_poly.pdbx_seq_one_letter_code
_entity_poly.pdbx_strand_id
1 'polypeptide(L)'
;MTLAQTPPMGWNSWDCYGTTVTEEEVLANAAFMAEHLLPYGWDTVVVDIQWYEPAARAGGYNDGAVLELDRFGRQLPAVNRFPSAADGRGFGPLAERIHGMRLKFGLHIMRGIPRQAVRDRLPVEGADATADQVADTSSTCEWNTDNFGLNHGHPGAQAYYDSQLRLFAEWGVDFVKADDMLGPYFAAEIASYQRAISRSGRDMVLSLSPGRALSLAHLEHLRGNAQMWRVSDDLWDVWDDVEAQFARMARWAPHQREGAWADADMLPVGRIALRAERGGERLSRLTLDEQRTMLTLWCVSRSPLMLGCDLPSSPPETLALLTNTDLLDVLNASRNNRELLRDGGLVLWAAESTTSEDRFVAAFNTGEADLVRTVPLGDLGVDAGVLRGEAREAWSGEHAALGLRDGLPALEVKLPAHGAKLYRFPAH
;
A
#
# COMPACT_ATOMS: atom_id res chain seq x y z
N MET A 1 -11.10 -16.71 8.79
CA MET A 1 -9.63 -16.69 8.92
C MET A 1 -9.20 -15.25 9.10
N THR A 2 -8.03 -14.96 9.68
CA THR A 2 -7.51 -13.58 9.72
C THR A 2 -7.06 -13.19 8.30
N LEU A 3 -7.61 -12.11 7.73
CA LEU A 3 -7.16 -11.56 6.45
C LEU A 3 -5.84 -10.82 6.61
N ALA A 4 -5.04 -10.78 5.54
CA ALA A 4 -3.73 -10.11 5.51
C ALA A 4 -2.80 -10.53 6.66
N GLN A 5 -2.57 -11.85 6.83
CA GLN A 5 -1.66 -12.37 7.87
C GLN A 5 -0.23 -11.85 7.72
N THR A 6 0.18 -11.51 6.50
CA THR A 6 1.38 -10.73 6.19
C THR A 6 0.97 -9.41 5.54
N PRO A 7 1.84 -8.38 5.52
CA PRO A 7 1.58 -7.16 4.78
C PRO A 7 1.22 -7.48 3.32
N PRO A 8 0.11 -6.95 2.77
CA PRO A 8 -0.24 -7.18 1.37
C PRO A 8 0.87 -6.76 0.42
N MET A 9 1.09 -7.58 -0.63
CA MET A 9 2.06 -7.31 -1.69
C MET A 9 1.37 -7.33 -3.04
N GLY A 10 1.59 -6.33 -3.87
CA GLY A 10 0.87 -6.20 -5.13
C GLY A 10 1.31 -5.05 -6.01
N TRP A 11 0.41 -4.67 -6.92
CA TRP A 11 0.55 -3.60 -7.88
C TRP A 11 -0.69 -2.71 -7.85
N ASN A 12 -0.49 -1.42 -8.06
CA ASN A 12 -1.53 -0.42 -8.13
C ASN A 12 -1.29 0.51 -9.32
N SER A 13 -2.36 0.86 -10.04
CA SER A 13 -2.27 1.62 -11.29
C SER A 13 -1.98 3.13 -11.14
N TRP A 14 -1.95 3.69 -9.93
CA TRP A 14 -1.91 5.14 -9.72
C TRP A 14 -0.63 5.81 -10.24
N ASP A 15 0.56 5.38 -9.79
CA ASP A 15 1.79 6.10 -10.13
C ASP A 15 2.14 6.01 -11.61
N CYS A 16 1.68 4.98 -12.33
CA CYS A 16 1.89 4.82 -13.77
C CYS A 16 0.78 5.45 -14.61
N TYR A 17 -0.49 5.26 -14.27
CA TYR A 17 -1.63 5.60 -15.13
C TYR A 17 -2.63 6.61 -14.54
N GLY A 18 -2.45 7.00 -13.28
CA GLY A 18 -3.37 7.90 -12.58
C GLY A 18 -4.80 7.40 -12.64
N THR A 19 -5.71 8.26 -13.08
CA THR A 19 -7.14 7.98 -13.22
C THR A 19 -7.49 7.17 -14.47
N THR A 20 -6.52 6.84 -15.33
CA THR A 20 -6.76 6.48 -16.75
C THR A 20 -6.41 5.06 -17.16
N VAL A 21 -6.11 4.17 -16.21
CA VAL A 21 -5.76 2.78 -16.53
C VAL A 21 -6.86 2.09 -17.36
N THR A 22 -6.44 1.23 -18.28
CA THR A 22 -7.31 0.42 -19.14
C THR A 22 -7.25 -1.06 -18.77
N GLU A 23 -8.24 -1.85 -19.20
CA GLU A 23 -8.28 -3.28 -18.96
C GLU A 23 -7.03 -4.01 -19.50
N GLU A 24 -6.58 -3.64 -20.70
CA GLU A 24 -5.39 -4.22 -21.34
C GLU A 24 -4.14 -4.02 -20.47
N GLU A 25 -3.94 -2.81 -19.95
CA GLU A 25 -2.81 -2.47 -19.09
C GLU A 25 -2.85 -3.20 -17.75
N VAL A 26 -4.04 -3.34 -17.14
CA VAL A 26 -4.22 -4.14 -15.92
C VAL A 26 -3.82 -5.59 -16.18
N LEU A 27 -4.26 -6.17 -17.29
CA LEU A 27 -3.97 -7.56 -17.63
C LEU A 27 -2.50 -7.79 -17.99
N ALA A 28 -1.85 -6.82 -18.64
CA ALA A 28 -0.43 -6.89 -18.94
C ALA A 28 0.41 -6.88 -17.64
N ASN A 29 0.07 -6.00 -16.70
CA ASN A 29 0.71 -5.95 -15.38
C ASN A 29 0.42 -7.21 -14.55
N ALA A 30 -0.82 -7.72 -14.58
CA ALA A 30 -1.19 -8.97 -13.93
C ALA A 30 -0.44 -10.18 -14.50
N ALA A 31 -0.36 -10.31 -15.82
CA ALA A 31 0.37 -11.41 -16.47
C ALA A 31 1.86 -11.37 -16.11
N PHE A 32 2.46 -10.18 -16.13
CA PHE A 32 3.85 -9.99 -15.73
C PHE A 32 4.08 -10.40 -14.26
N MET A 33 3.22 -9.92 -13.35
CA MET A 33 3.30 -10.26 -11.93
C MET A 33 3.17 -11.77 -11.71
N ALA A 34 2.20 -12.42 -12.36
CA ALA A 34 1.97 -13.86 -12.24
C ALA A 34 3.19 -14.68 -12.68
N GLU A 35 3.89 -14.24 -13.72
CA GLU A 35 5.06 -14.93 -14.25
C GLU A 35 6.32 -14.70 -13.38
N HIS A 36 6.55 -13.46 -12.94
CA HIS A 36 7.86 -13.06 -12.42
C HIS A 36 7.88 -12.79 -10.91
N LEU A 37 6.76 -12.38 -10.32
CA LEU A 37 6.70 -11.85 -8.96
C LEU A 37 5.83 -12.70 -8.02
N LEU A 38 4.82 -13.40 -8.52
CA LEU A 38 3.98 -14.30 -7.72
C LEU A 38 4.78 -15.35 -6.92
N PRO A 39 5.87 -15.96 -7.43
CA PRO A 39 6.71 -16.86 -6.63
C PRO A 39 7.32 -16.23 -5.37
N TYR A 40 7.40 -14.90 -5.33
CA TYR A 40 7.93 -14.10 -4.22
C TYR A 40 6.83 -13.46 -3.36
N GLY A 41 5.55 -13.80 -3.60
CA GLY A 41 4.42 -13.37 -2.77
C GLY A 41 3.66 -12.14 -3.28
N TRP A 42 4.06 -11.55 -4.40
CA TRP A 42 3.31 -10.46 -5.04
C TRP A 42 2.06 -11.01 -5.72
N ASP A 43 0.89 -10.77 -5.13
CA ASP A 43 -0.33 -11.49 -5.54
C ASP A 43 -1.56 -10.60 -5.75
N THR A 44 -1.49 -9.29 -5.50
CA THR A 44 -2.66 -8.40 -5.54
C THR A 44 -2.55 -7.38 -6.68
N VAL A 45 -3.58 -7.28 -7.53
CA VAL A 45 -3.66 -6.32 -8.66
C VAL A 45 -4.78 -5.33 -8.38
N VAL A 46 -4.45 -4.06 -8.15
CA VAL A 46 -5.41 -3.02 -7.77
C VAL A 46 -5.62 -2.01 -8.90
N VAL A 47 -6.87 -1.86 -9.34
CA VAL A 47 -7.30 -0.76 -10.21
C VAL A 47 -7.58 0.45 -9.33
N ASP A 48 -6.78 1.50 -9.47
CA ASP A 48 -6.92 2.71 -8.67
C ASP A 48 -8.06 3.62 -9.17
N ILE A 49 -8.16 4.82 -8.62
CA ILE A 49 -9.32 5.70 -8.63
C ILE A 49 -9.91 5.98 -10.03
N GLN A 50 -11.21 6.29 -10.04
CA GLN A 50 -11.93 6.77 -11.21
C GLN A 50 -12.00 5.80 -12.39
N TRP A 51 -11.94 4.49 -12.13
CA TRP A 51 -12.34 3.48 -13.11
C TRP A 51 -13.79 3.64 -13.62
N TYR A 52 -14.62 4.39 -12.90
CA TYR A 52 -15.99 4.75 -13.23
C TYR A 52 -16.14 6.08 -13.98
N GLU A 53 -15.05 6.78 -14.30
CA GLU A 53 -15.10 8.01 -15.10
C GLU A 53 -14.63 7.73 -16.55
N PRO A 54 -15.54 7.74 -17.54
CA PRO A 54 -15.22 7.42 -18.94
C PRO A 54 -14.38 8.50 -19.61
N ALA A 55 -14.46 9.74 -19.14
CA ALA A 55 -13.71 10.90 -19.66
C ALA A 55 -12.41 11.17 -18.88
N ALA A 56 -12.01 10.29 -17.96
CA ALA A 56 -10.78 10.43 -17.18
C ALA A 56 -9.58 10.70 -18.09
N ARG A 57 -8.70 11.62 -17.66
CA ARG A 57 -7.51 12.04 -18.40
C ARG A 57 -6.31 12.13 -17.47
N ALA A 58 -5.11 12.12 -18.05
CA ALA A 58 -3.88 12.33 -17.30
C ALA A 58 -3.87 13.71 -16.60
N GLY A 59 -3.11 13.81 -15.50
CA GLY A 59 -2.96 15.05 -14.75
C GLY A 59 -4.07 15.34 -13.73
N GLY A 60 -4.76 14.30 -13.25
CA GLY A 60 -5.72 14.39 -12.14
C GLY A 60 -7.19 14.27 -12.57
N TYR A 61 -8.07 14.93 -11.83
CA TYR A 61 -9.52 14.79 -11.93
C TYR A 61 -10.14 15.82 -12.87
N ASN A 62 -11.27 15.47 -13.49
CA ASN A 62 -12.06 16.43 -14.26
C ASN A 62 -13.08 17.15 -13.38
N ASP A 63 -13.17 18.47 -13.52
CA ASP A 63 -14.24 19.25 -12.91
C ASP A 63 -15.59 18.83 -13.51
N GLY A 64 -16.54 18.46 -12.66
CA GLY A 64 -17.88 18.07 -13.09
C GLY A 64 -17.92 16.73 -13.84
N ALA A 65 -17.01 15.82 -13.49
CA ALA A 65 -16.99 14.45 -13.98
C ALA A 65 -18.39 13.82 -14.05
N VAL A 66 -18.71 13.22 -15.20
CA VAL A 66 -19.92 12.41 -15.39
C VAL A 66 -19.53 10.96 -15.15
N LEU A 67 -20.13 10.36 -14.13
CA LEU A 67 -19.74 9.03 -13.67
C LEU A 67 -20.67 7.95 -14.26
N GLU A 68 -20.11 6.80 -14.57
CA GLU A 68 -20.87 5.59 -14.90
C GLU A 68 -21.47 5.02 -13.62
N LEU A 69 -22.81 5.07 -13.52
CA LEU A 69 -23.56 4.60 -12.36
C LEU A 69 -24.65 3.62 -12.79
N ASP A 70 -24.95 2.65 -11.94
CA ASP A 70 -26.16 1.85 -12.09
C ASP A 70 -27.42 2.61 -11.62
N ARG A 71 -28.58 1.96 -11.77
CA ARG A 71 -29.87 2.55 -11.37
C ARG A 71 -30.01 2.83 -9.86
N PHE A 72 -29.10 2.33 -9.04
CA PHE A 72 -29.06 2.52 -7.59
C PHE A 72 -27.97 3.50 -7.15
N GLY A 73 -27.30 4.16 -8.10
CA GLY A 73 -26.25 5.14 -7.81
C GLY A 73 -24.93 4.50 -7.38
N ARG A 74 -24.69 3.22 -7.68
CA ARG A 74 -23.39 2.56 -7.47
C ARG A 74 -22.51 2.74 -8.70
N GLN A 75 -21.23 3.01 -8.50
CA GLN A 75 -20.26 3.19 -9.57
C GLN A 75 -20.09 1.89 -10.38
N LEU A 76 -20.06 2.03 -11.71
CA LEU A 76 -19.79 0.98 -12.68
C LEU A 76 -18.52 1.29 -13.48
N PRO A 77 -17.73 0.28 -13.90
CA PRO A 77 -16.57 0.49 -14.76
C PRO A 77 -16.95 1.11 -16.09
N ALA A 78 -16.14 2.09 -16.50
CA ALA A 78 -16.28 2.76 -17.77
C ALA A 78 -15.96 1.80 -18.93
N VAL A 79 -16.98 1.40 -19.69
CA VAL A 79 -16.87 0.35 -20.73
C VAL A 79 -15.88 0.70 -21.83
N ASN A 80 -15.66 1.99 -22.12
CA ASN A 80 -14.64 2.43 -23.07
C ASN A 80 -13.21 2.08 -22.63
N ARG A 81 -12.95 1.96 -21.32
CA ARG A 81 -11.66 1.57 -20.73
C ARG A 81 -11.63 0.11 -20.29
N PHE A 82 -12.79 -0.43 -19.94
CA PHE A 82 -12.99 -1.81 -19.52
C PHE A 82 -14.05 -2.51 -20.39
N PRO A 83 -13.71 -2.88 -21.64
CA PRO A 83 -14.69 -3.42 -22.58
C PRO A 83 -15.36 -4.71 -22.09
N SER A 84 -14.68 -5.51 -21.26
CA SER A 84 -15.27 -6.74 -20.70
C SER A 84 -16.43 -6.47 -19.73
N ALA A 85 -16.55 -5.24 -19.23
CA ALA A 85 -17.62 -4.83 -18.33
C ALA A 85 -18.95 -4.52 -19.04
N ALA A 86 -18.96 -4.55 -20.37
CA ALA A 86 -20.17 -4.39 -21.18
C ALA A 86 -21.31 -5.32 -20.73
N ASP A 87 -22.54 -4.98 -21.13
CA ASP A 87 -23.75 -5.77 -20.84
C ASP A 87 -24.00 -6.00 -19.33
N GLY A 88 -23.56 -5.05 -18.50
CA GLY A 88 -23.80 -5.06 -17.05
C GLY A 88 -22.94 -6.08 -16.28
N ARG A 89 -21.87 -6.60 -16.90
CA ARG A 89 -20.99 -7.59 -16.25
C ARG A 89 -20.03 -6.98 -15.22
N GLY A 90 -19.86 -5.65 -15.26
CA GLY A 90 -18.97 -4.93 -14.35
C GLY A 90 -17.56 -5.52 -14.36
N PHE A 91 -16.91 -5.60 -13.20
CA PHE A 91 -15.55 -6.15 -13.13
C PHE A 91 -15.46 -7.67 -13.06
N GLY A 92 -16.57 -8.41 -13.01
CA GLY A 92 -16.57 -9.87 -12.92
C GLY A 92 -15.62 -10.55 -13.93
N PRO A 93 -15.67 -10.22 -15.23
CA PRO A 93 -14.79 -10.84 -16.23
C PRO A 93 -13.31 -10.52 -16.05
N LEU A 94 -12.97 -9.29 -15.61
CA LEU A 94 -11.59 -8.91 -15.33
C LEU A 94 -11.07 -9.65 -14.09
N ALA A 95 -11.86 -9.70 -13.03
CA ALA A 95 -11.53 -10.44 -11.81
C ALA A 95 -11.33 -11.94 -12.09
N GLU A 96 -12.23 -12.57 -12.86
CA GLU A 96 -12.09 -13.98 -13.29
C GLU A 96 -10.76 -14.24 -14.00
N ARG A 97 -10.33 -13.32 -14.88
CA ARG A 97 -9.05 -13.44 -15.59
C ARG A 97 -7.86 -13.31 -14.65
N ILE A 98 -7.91 -12.37 -13.70
CA ILE A 98 -6.86 -12.16 -12.69
C ILE A 98 -6.78 -13.36 -11.74
N HIS A 99 -7.92 -13.88 -11.27
CA HIS A 99 -8.00 -15.11 -10.47
C HIS A 99 -7.47 -16.33 -11.23
N GLY A 100 -7.73 -16.41 -12.54
CA GLY A 100 -7.16 -17.44 -13.42
C GLY A 100 -5.63 -17.45 -13.46
N MET A 101 -4.99 -16.32 -13.16
CA MET A 101 -3.53 -16.20 -13.01
C MET A 101 -3.04 -16.49 -11.58
N ARG A 102 -3.93 -16.91 -10.67
CA ARG A 102 -3.69 -17.09 -9.23
C ARG A 102 -3.34 -15.79 -8.49
N LEU A 103 -3.81 -14.67 -9.02
CA LEU A 103 -3.72 -13.35 -8.39
C LEU A 103 -5.06 -12.97 -7.77
N LYS A 104 -5.04 -11.97 -6.91
CA LYS A 104 -6.18 -11.31 -6.26
C LYS A 104 -6.50 -10.01 -6.97
N PHE A 105 -7.78 -9.68 -7.05
CA PHE A 105 -8.24 -8.45 -7.69
C PHE A 105 -8.67 -7.39 -6.67
N GLY A 106 -8.22 -6.16 -6.86
CA GLY A 106 -8.54 -5.04 -5.99
C GLY A 106 -9.07 -3.82 -6.72
N LEU A 107 -9.87 -3.02 -6.02
CA LEU A 107 -10.45 -1.77 -6.51
C LEU A 107 -10.22 -0.63 -5.54
N HIS A 108 -10.04 0.56 -6.09
CA HIS A 108 -10.18 1.80 -5.36
C HIS A 108 -11.65 2.24 -5.26
N ILE A 109 -12.02 2.93 -4.18
CA ILE A 109 -13.27 3.68 -4.08
C ILE A 109 -13.04 5.02 -3.36
N MET A 110 -13.84 6.02 -3.73
CA MET A 110 -13.99 7.24 -2.93
C MET A 110 -15.03 7.02 -1.85
N ARG A 111 -14.79 7.51 -0.63
CA ARG A 111 -15.77 7.52 0.46
C ARG A 111 -17.13 8.07 0.00
N GLY A 112 -18.19 7.48 0.51
CA GLY A 112 -19.55 8.00 0.42
C GLY A 112 -20.29 7.64 -0.87
N ILE A 113 -21.09 8.58 -1.37
CA ILE A 113 -22.09 8.38 -2.43
C ILE A 113 -21.93 9.43 -3.55
N PRO A 114 -22.06 9.07 -4.85
CA PRO A 114 -21.93 10.01 -5.96
C PRO A 114 -22.82 11.24 -5.85
N ARG A 115 -22.26 12.42 -6.07
CA ARG A 115 -23.03 13.68 -6.15
C ARG A 115 -24.08 13.63 -7.26
N GLN A 116 -23.77 12.92 -8.35
CA GLN A 116 -24.71 12.63 -9.44
C GLN A 116 -25.93 11.83 -8.94
N ALA A 117 -25.72 10.76 -8.17
CA ALA A 117 -26.82 9.97 -7.61
C ALA A 117 -27.71 10.81 -6.68
N VAL A 118 -27.10 11.67 -5.86
CA VAL A 118 -27.80 12.61 -4.97
C VAL A 118 -28.65 13.60 -5.76
N ARG A 119 -28.06 14.28 -6.75
CA ARG A 119 -28.78 15.24 -7.61
C ARG A 119 -29.98 14.59 -8.30
N ASP A 120 -29.79 13.37 -8.79
CA ASP A 120 -30.78 12.65 -9.60
C ASP A 120 -31.76 11.83 -8.73
N ARG A 121 -31.61 11.89 -7.40
CA ARG A 121 -32.44 11.17 -6.39
C ARG A 121 -32.56 9.68 -6.67
N LEU A 122 -31.47 9.04 -7.06
CA LEU A 122 -31.48 7.61 -7.37
C LEU A 122 -31.87 6.78 -6.12
N PRO A 123 -32.64 5.69 -6.29
CA PRO A 123 -33.06 4.85 -5.17
C PRO A 123 -31.86 4.14 -4.54
N VAL A 124 -31.89 3.96 -3.21
CA VAL A 124 -30.90 3.17 -2.48
C VAL A 124 -31.39 1.72 -2.40
N GLU A 125 -30.61 0.80 -2.96
CA GLU A 125 -30.98 -0.61 -2.92
C GLU A 125 -31.03 -1.13 -1.47
N GLY A 126 -32.13 -1.82 -1.13
CA GLY A 126 -32.33 -2.36 0.23
C GLY A 126 -32.85 -1.35 1.26
N ALA A 127 -33.20 -0.12 0.85
CA ALA A 127 -33.84 0.87 1.70
C ALA A 127 -35.01 1.56 0.98
N ASP A 128 -36.03 1.98 1.75
CA ASP A 128 -37.08 2.88 1.25
C ASP A 128 -36.58 4.33 1.35
N ALA A 129 -35.55 4.65 0.56
CA ALA A 129 -34.89 5.95 0.57
C ALA A 129 -34.20 6.24 -0.77
N THR A 130 -33.97 7.53 -1.03
CA THR A 130 -33.19 8.02 -2.17
C THR A 130 -31.83 8.56 -1.74
N ALA A 131 -30.89 8.65 -2.70
CA ALA A 131 -29.53 9.12 -2.48
C ALA A 131 -29.47 10.49 -1.76
N ASP A 132 -30.36 11.43 -2.08
CA ASP A 132 -30.43 12.75 -1.43
C ASP A 132 -30.90 12.71 0.02
N GLN A 133 -31.58 11.64 0.45
CA GLN A 133 -32.00 11.47 1.85
C GLN A 133 -30.90 10.84 2.71
N VAL A 134 -30.01 10.06 2.10
CA VAL A 134 -28.94 9.33 2.81
C VAL A 134 -27.59 10.02 2.75
N ALA A 135 -27.41 11.03 1.91
CA ALA A 135 -26.18 11.80 1.81
C ALA A 135 -26.06 12.87 2.90
N ASP A 136 -24.83 13.11 3.36
CA ASP A 136 -24.44 14.33 4.08
C ASP A 136 -23.74 15.26 3.09
N THR A 137 -24.49 16.23 2.57
CA THR A 137 -24.00 17.18 1.56
C THR A 137 -23.02 18.22 2.12
N SER A 138 -22.86 18.29 3.44
CA SER A 138 -21.83 19.11 4.09
C SER A 138 -20.48 18.39 4.19
N SER A 139 -20.50 17.07 4.07
CA SER A 139 -19.31 16.23 4.09
C SER A 139 -18.79 16.02 2.66
N THR A 140 -17.72 16.73 2.30
CA THR A 140 -17.08 16.65 0.99
C THR A 140 -15.62 16.21 1.09
N CYS A 141 -15.10 15.62 0.01
CA CYS A 141 -13.66 15.56 -0.22
C CYS A 141 -13.15 16.91 -0.76
N GLU A 142 -11.96 17.34 -0.33
CA GLU A 142 -11.38 18.63 -0.72
C GLU A 142 -10.62 18.58 -2.06
N TRP A 143 -10.20 17.40 -2.52
CA TRP A 143 -9.35 17.20 -3.69
C TRP A 143 -10.05 16.44 -4.83
N ASN A 144 -11.23 15.87 -4.57
CA ASN A 144 -12.05 15.20 -5.58
C ASN A 144 -13.54 15.55 -5.39
N THR A 145 -14.28 15.70 -6.49
CA THR A 145 -15.67 16.18 -6.48
C THR A 145 -16.73 15.10 -6.68
N ASP A 146 -16.35 13.83 -6.75
CA ASP A 146 -17.22 12.76 -7.22
C ASP A 146 -18.31 12.42 -6.22
N ASN A 147 -17.98 12.45 -4.92
CA ASN A 147 -18.87 12.01 -3.85
C ASN A 147 -19.20 13.10 -2.81
N PHE A 148 -20.30 12.86 -2.10
CA PHE A 148 -20.57 13.36 -0.75
C PHE A 148 -20.40 12.22 0.26
N GLY A 149 -20.20 12.55 1.53
CA GLY A 149 -20.28 11.57 2.61
C GLY A 149 -21.69 11.05 2.84
N LEU A 150 -21.81 10.01 3.66
CA LEU A 150 -23.10 9.45 4.05
C LEU A 150 -23.57 9.98 5.41
N ASN A 151 -24.87 10.24 5.52
CA ASN A 151 -25.53 10.53 6.79
C ASN A 151 -25.77 9.23 7.57
N HIS A 152 -24.80 8.85 8.41
CA HIS A 152 -24.87 7.65 9.25
C HIS A 152 -25.99 7.66 10.31
N GLY A 153 -26.73 8.77 10.46
CA GLY A 153 -27.96 8.81 11.25
C GLY A 153 -29.18 8.24 10.51
N HIS A 154 -29.11 8.05 9.19
CA HIS A 154 -30.18 7.49 8.38
C HIS A 154 -29.91 6.00 8.08
N PRO A 155 -30.87 5.07 8.28
CA PRO A 155 -30.64 3.64 8.07
C PRO A 155 -30.24 3.27 6.63
N GLY A 156 -30.72 4.06 5.66
CA GLY A 156 -30.34 3.92 4.25
C GLY A 156 -28.84 4.14 3.95
N ALA A 157 -28.08 4.82 4.82
CA ALA A 157 -26.64 5.00 4.63
C ALA A 157 -25.89 3.66 4.69
N GLN A 158 -26.17 2.82 5.70
CA GLN A 158 -25.57 1.48 5.76
C GLN A 158 -26.07 0.60 4.61
N ALA A 159 -27.34 0.72 4.21
CA ALA A 159 -27.88 -0.05 3.08
C ALA A 159 -27.15 0.28 1.76
N TYR A 160 -26.78 1.54 1.54
CA TYR A 160 -25.99 1.93 0.38
C TYR A 160 -24.63 1.21 0.35
N TYR A 161 -23.85 1.26 1.43
CA TYR A 161 -22.59 0.51 1.49
C TYR A 161 -22.81 -1.01 1.39
N ASP A 162 -23.78 -1.58 2.09
CA ASP A 162 -24.11 -3.01 1.99
C ASP A 162 -24.39 -3.41 0.52
N SER A 163 -25.07 -2.54 -0.25
CA SER A 163 -25.35 -2.76 -1.68
C SER A 163 -24.13 -2.62 -2.59
N GLN A 164 -23.20 -1.71 -2.29
CA GLN A 164 -21.97 -1.51 -3.06
C GLN A 164 -20.99 -2.67 -2.82
N LEU A 165 -20.79 -3.08 -1.57
CA LEU A 165 -19.89 -4.19 -1.25
C LEU A 165 -20.45 -5.54 -1.70
N ARG A 166 -21.77 -5.72 -1.75
CA ARG A 166 -22.36 -6.90 -2.41
C ARG A 166 -22.06 -6.93 -3.90
N LEU A 167 -22.14 -5.80 -4.60
CA LEU A 167 -21.77 -5.72 -6.02
C LEU A 167 -20.28 -6.08 -6.22
N PHE A 168 -19.40 -5.60 -5.34
CA PHE A 168 -17.98 -5.95 -5.40
C PHE A 168 -17.74 -7.44 -5.10
N ALA A 169 -18.52 -8.03 -4.20
CA ALA A 169 -18.49 -9.47 -3.95
C ALA A 169 -18.96 -10.28 -5.17
N GLU A 170 -20.01 -9.84 -5.86
CA GLU A 170 -20.51 -10.45 -7.11
C GLU A 170 -19.46 -10.39 -8.23
N TRP A 171 -18.66 -9.32 -8.29
CA TRP A 171 -17.52 -9.24 -9.22
C TRP A 171 -16.30 -10.03 -8.79
N GLY A 172 -16.24 -10.56 -7.57
CA GLY A 172 -15.09 -11.30 -7.08
C GLY A 172 -13.92 -10.42 -6.59
N VAL A 173 -14.17 -9.19 -6.14
CA VAL A 173 -13.14 -8.32 -5.56
C VAL A 173 -12.57 -8.91 -4.26
N ASP A 174 -11.25 -8.93 -4.09
CA ASP A 174 -10.52 -9.44 -2.91
C ASP A 174 -9.94 -8.33 -2.04
N PHE A 175 -9.81 -7.12 -2.58
CA PHE A 175 -9.14 -6.00 -1.95
C PHE A 175 -9.84 -4.68 -2.28
N VAL A 176 -10.07 -3.83 -1.30
CA VAL A 176 -10.65 -2.49 -1.50
C VAL A 176 -9.76 -1.44 -0.87
N LYS A 177 -9.31 -0.46 -1.66
CA LYS A 177 -8.67 0.77 -1.19
C LYS A 177 -9.73 1.87 -1.10
N ALA A 178 -10.07 2.31 0.10
CA ALA A 178 -11.05 3.37 0.33
C ALA A 178 -10.35 4.70 0.68
N ASP A 179 -10.48 5.65 -0.23
CA ASP A 179 -9.93 7.01 -0.10
C ASP A 179 -10.89 7.99 0.57
N ASP A 180 -10.36 9.15 0.94
CA ASP A 180 -11.06 10.21 1.68
C ASP A 180 -11.55 9.74 3.05
N MET A 181 -10.86 8.77 3.66
CA MET A 181 -11.25 8.15 4.95
C MET A 181 -10.45 8.68 6.16
N LEU A 182 -9.19 9.07 5.95
CA LEU A 182 -8.23 9.29 7.06
C LEU A 182 -7.78 10.75 7.25
N GLY A 183 -8.04 11.65 6.30
CA GLY A 183 -7.71 13.07 6.42
C GLY A 183 -8.77 13.98 5.76
N PRO A 184 -9.83 14.40 6.48
CA PRO A 184 -10.13 14.15 7.91
C PRO A 184 -10.43 12.69 8.29
N TYR A 185 -10.33 12.35 9.58
CA TYR A 185 -10.56 10.98 10.06
C TYR A 185 -12.07 10.66 10.20
N PHE A 186 -12.64 9.91 9.27
CA PHE A 186 -14.07 9.58 9.24
C PHE A 186 -14.38 8.22 9.88
N ALA A 187 -14.35 8.16 11.22
CA ALA A 187 -14.52 6.91 11.97
C ALA A 187 -15.82 6.14 11.64
N ALA A 188 -16.94 6.83 11.50
CA ALA A 188 -18.23 6.21 11.18
C ALA A 188 -18.25 5.60 9.78
N GLU A 189 -17.65 6.28 8.79
CA GLU A 189 -17.54 5.80 7.42
C GLU A 189 -16.70 4.53 7.36
N ILE A 190 -15.53 4.53 8.02
CA ILE A 190 -14.64 3.37 8.12
C ILE A 190 -15.37 2.16 8.73
N ALA A 191 -16.03 2.34 9.88
CA ALA A 191 -16.72 1.25 10.58
C ALA A 191 -17.93 0.71 9.80
N SER A 192 -18.68 1.60 9.14
CA SER A 192 -19.82 1.20 8.30
C SER A 192 -19.37 0.47 7.03
N TYR A 193 -18.25 0.88 6.43
CA TYR A 193 -17.67 0.22 5.26
C TYR A 193 -17.16 -1.19 5.60
N GLN A 194 -16.45 -1.34 6.71
CA GLN A 194 -16.04 -2.67 7.22
C GLN A 194 -17.23 -3.58 7.51
N ARG A 195 -18.31 -3.02 8.08
CA ARG A 195 -19.54 -3.77 8.34
C ARG A 195 -20.18 -4.26 7.04
N ALA A 196 -20.16 -3.44 6.00
CA ALA A 196 -20.66 -3.81 4.67
C ALA A 196 -19.81 -4.93 4.05
N ILE A 197 -18.47 -4.85 4.14
CA ILE A 197 -17.58 -5.96 3.74
C ILE A 197 -17.97 -7.25 4.46
N SER A 198 -18.14 -7.19 5.78
CA SER A 198 -18.51 -8.36 6.60
C SER A 198 -19.87 -8.96 6.25
N ARG A 199 -20.77 -8.17 5.64
CA ARG A 199 -22.12 -8.59 5.19
C ARG A 199 -22.18 -9.00 3.72
N SER A 200 -21.15 -8.70 2.95
CA SER A 200 -21.11 -8.95 1.50
C SER A 200 -21.09 -10.44 1.14
N GLY A 201 -20.68 -11.30 2.09
CA GLY A 201 -20.50 -12.73 1.86
C GLY A 201 -19.15 -13.10 1.23
N ARG A 202 -18.25 -12.13 1.03
CA ARG A 202 -16.89 -12.34 0.53
C ARG A 202 -15.87 -11.64 1.42
N ASP A 203 -14.79 -12.34 1.72
CA ASP A 203 -13.64 -11.77 2.41
C ASP A 203 -12.94 -10.75 1.49
N MET A 204 -12.80 -9.50 1.94
CA MET A 204 -12.07 -8.45 1.24
C MET A 204 -11.11 -7.75 2.20
N VAL A 205 -9.85 -7.58 1.79
CA VAL A 205 -8.88 -6.75 2.52
C VAL A 205 -9.27 -5.29 2.38
N LEU A 206 -9.44 -4.56 3.49
CA LEU A 206 -9.69 -3.13 3.48
C LEU A 206 -8.41 -2.33 3.73
N SER A 207 -8.06 -1.50 2.74
CA SER A 207 -7.02 -0.48 2.79
C SER A 207 -7.65 0.92 2.91
N LEU A 208 -7.13 1.77 3.78
CA LEU A 208 -7.64 3.12 4.04
C LEU A 208 -6.63 4.19 3.63
N SER A 209 -7.13 5.27 3.04
CA SER A 209 -6.31 6.34 2.48
C SER A 209 -7.08 7.68 2.39
N PRO A 210 -6.42 8.82 2.12
CA PRO A 210 -4.98 9.06 2.27
C PRO A 210 -4.61 9.36 3.71
N GLY A 211 -3.39 9.00 4.12
CA GLY A 211 -2.84 9.42 5.41
C GLY A 211 -2.39 10.88 5.34
N ARG A 212 -2.29 11.59 6.47
CA ARG A 212 -1.56 12.89 6.56
C ARG A 212 -0.93 13.11 7.92
N ALA A 213 -1.78 13.36 8.91
CA ALA A 213 -1.42 13.53 10.31
C ALA A 213 -2.06 12.44 11.17
N LEU A 214 -1.97 11.18 10.72
CA LEU A 214 -2.66 10.07 11.37
C LEU A 214 -2.11 9.83 12.78
N SER A 215 -3.00 9.91 13.77
CA SER A 215 -2.67 9.78 15.18
C SER A 215 -2.81 8.33 15.66
N LEU A 216 -1.87 7.87 16.50
CA LEU A 216 -1.96 6.59 17.21
C LEU A 216 -3.18 6.50 18.14
N ALA A 217 -3.83 7.63 18.46
CA ALA A 217 -5.10 7.62 19.19
C ALA A 217 -6.21 6.82 18.48
N HIS A 218 -6.08 6.63 17.16
CA HIS A 218 -7.02 5.84 16.36
C HIS A 218 -6.60 4.37 16.16
N LEU A 219 -5.47 3.93 16.73
CA LEU A 219 -4.86 2.62 16.44
C LEU A 219 -5.83 1.45 16.66
N GLU A 220 -6.54 1.41 17.78
CA GLU A 220 -7.46 0.30 18.06
C GLU A 220 -8.71 0.34 17.17
N HIS A 221 -9.17 1.53 16.78
CA HIS A 221 -10.26 1.66 15.83
C HIS A 221 -9.83 1.18 14.43
N LEU A 222 -8.63 1.54 13.99
CA LEU A 222 -8.05 1.07 12.71
C LEU A 222 -7.90 -0.46 12.71
N ARG A 223 -7.29 -1.03 13.75
CA ARG A 223 -7.14 -2.48 13.92
C ARG A 223 -8.45 -3.26 13.95
N GLY A 224 -9.52 -2.63 14.43
CA GLY A 224 -10.85 -3.22 14.47
C GLY A 224 -11.60 -3.15 13.14
N ASN A 225 -11.17 -2.29 12.21
CA ASN A 225 -11.95 -1.95 11.03
C ASN A 225 -11.22 -2.04 9.69
N ALA A 226 -9.90 -2.20 9.64
CA ALA A 226 -9.17 -2.31 8.38
C ALA A 226 -7.94 -3.20 8.52
N GLN A 227 -7.46 -3.71 7.39
CA GLN A 227 -6.23 -4.50 7.33
C GLN A 227 -5.01 -3.64 7.09
N MET A 228 -5.17 -2.49 6.41
CA MET A 228 -4.08 -1.54 6.24
C MET A 228 -4.57 -0.09 6.16
N TRP A 229 -3.70 0.86 6.52
CA TRP A 229 -4.02 2.29 6.52
C TRP A 229 -2.79 3.16 6.27
N ARG A 230 -2.91 4.08 5.32
CA ARG A 230 -1.87 5.05 4.98
C ARG A 230 -1.48 5.92 6.18
N VAL A 231 -0.18 6.00 6.47
CA VAL A 231 0.36 6.88 7.53
C VAL A 231 0.91 8.21 7.00
N SER A 232 0.86 8.41 5.68
CA SER A 232 1.38 9.56 4.97
C SER A 232 0.47 10.00 3.82
N ASP A 233 0.65 11.24 3.37
CA ASP A 233 0.08 11.72 2.11
C ASP A 233 0.78 11.03 0.94
N ASP A 234 0.31 11.26 -0.28
CA ASP A 234 0.79 10.51 -1.45
C ASP A 234 2.30 10.64 -1.63
N LEU A 235 2.97 9.48 -1.59
CA LEU A 235 4.42 9.37 -1.74
C LEU A 235 4.81 9.29 -3.21
N TRP A 236 5.82 10.07 -3.59
CA TRP A 236 6.39 10.05 -4.94
C TRP A 236 7.91 9.78 -4.92
N ASP A 237 8.48 9.69 -6.12
CA ASP A 237 9.90 9.46 -6.37
C ASP A 237 10.77 10.69 -6.06
N VAL A 238 10.67 11.25 -4.85
CA VAL A 238 11.54 12.30 -4.33
C VAL A 238 12.05 11.91 -2.95
N TRP A 239 13.31 12.25 -2.65
CA TRP A 239 13.94 11.86 -1.39
C TRP A 239 13.17 12.34 -0.16
N ASP A 240 12.67 13.58 -0.17
CA ASP A 240 11.90 14.15 0.95
C ASP A 240 10.68 13.29 1.35
N ASP A 241 10.01 12.65 0.38
CA ASP A 241 8.87 11.79 0.67
C ASP A 241 9.32 10.48 1.34
N VAL A 242 10.43 9.91 0.90
CA VAL A 242 11.06 8.70 1.48
C VAL A 242 11.61 9.01 2.88
N GLU A 243 12.33 10.12 3.04
CA GLU A 243 12.94 10.58 4.29
C GLU A 243 11.87 10.81 5.36
N ALA A 244 10.75 11.43 4.99
CA ALA A 244 9.62 11.64 5.90
C ALA A 244 9.01 10.33 6.44
N GLN A 245 9.12 9.19 5.72
CA GLN A 245 8.61 7.91 6.20
C GLN A 245 9.40 7.37 7.39
N PHE A 246 10.67 7.74 7.56
CA PHE A 246 11.47 7.23 8.67
C PHE A 246 10.83 7.51 10.04
N ALA A 247 10.44 8.77 10.29
CA ALA A 247 9.81 9.16 11.55
C ALA A 247 8.37 8.59 11.69
N ARG A 248 7.65 8.48 10.57
CA ARG A 248 6.30 7.90 10.54
C ARG A 248 6.37 6.41 10.87
N MET A 249 7.20 5.64 10.18
CA MET A 249 7.33 4.21 10.40
C MET A 249 7.96 3.89 11.75
N ALA A 250 8.90 4.68 12.27
CA ALA A 250 9.40 4.49 13.63
C ALA A 250 8.28 4.55 14.68
N ARG A 251 7.27 5.41 14.46
CA ARG A 251 6.09 5.52 15.31
C ARG A 251 5.12 4.34 15.16
N TRP A 252 4.94 3.80 13.95
CA TRP A 252 3.91 2.82 13.66
C TRP A 252 4.38 1.37 13.65
N ALA A 253 5.64 1.09 13.30
CA ALA A 253 6.21 -0.25 13.18
C ALA A 253 6.06 -1.11 14.46
N PRO A 254 6.24 -0.58 15.69
CA PRO A 254 6.03 -1.36 16.91
C PRO A 254 4.59 -1.85 17.12
N HIS A 255 3.64 -1.33 16.34
CA HIS A 255 2.22 -1.66 16.41
C HIS A 255 1.74 -2.55 15.26
N GLN A 256 2.61 -2.95 14.34
CA GLN A 256 2.26 -3.89 13.26
C GLN A 256 1.93 -5.26 13.84
N ARG A 257 0.86 -5.89 13.32
CA ARG A 257 0.51 -7.28 13.65
C ARG A 257 -0.26 -7.91 12.49
N GLU A 258 -0.38 -9.23 12.52
CA GLU A 258 -1.19 -9.96 11.54
C GLU A 258 -2.57 -9.32 11.36
N GLY A 259 -2.90 -8.97 10.12
CA GLY A 259 -4.16 -8.32 9.73
C GLY A 259 -4.29 -6.84 10.09
N ALA A 260 -3.20 -6.15 10.44
CA ALA A 260 -3.24 -4.74 10.84
C ALA A 260 -1.91 -4.04 10.53
N TRP A 261 -1.88 -3.38 9.36
CA TRP A 261 -0.67 -2.84 8.76
C TRP A 261 -0.72 -1.31 8.54
N ALA A 262 0.12 -0.56 9.24
CA ALA A 262 0.44 0.81 8.86
C ALA A 262 1.16 0.80 7.50
N ASP A 263 0.70 1.66 6.59
CA ASP A 263 1.09 1.69 5.19
C ASP A 263 1.88 2.97 4.85
N ALA A 264 3.12 2.78 4.44
CA ALA A 264 4.04 3.83 4.00
C ALA A 264 3.79 4.28 2.55
N ASP A 265 2.73 3.78 1.92
CA ASP A 265 2.28 4.05 0.55
C ASP A 265 3.01 3.22 -0.53
N MET A 266 2.55 3.38 -1.76
CA MET A 266 3.03 2.71 -2.96
C MET A 266 4.52 2.98 -3.24
N LEU A 267 5.11 2.12 -4.05
CA LEU A 267 6.53 2.11 -4.40
C LEU A 267 6.72 2.72 -5.80
N PRO A 268 7.19 3.97 -5.90
CA PRO A 268 7.40 4.66 -7.17
C PRO A 268 8.77 4.27 -7.77
N VAL A 269 9.00 2.98 -7.98
CA VAL A 269 10.19 2.42 -8.65
C VAL A 269 9.95 2.23 -10.14
N GLY A 270 10.96 1.91 -10.94
CA GLY A 270 10.75 1.52 -12.35
C GLY A 270 10.16 2.63 -13.23
N ARG A 271 9.37 2.26 -14.26
CA ARG A 271 8.72 3.24 -15.15
C ARG A 271 7.39 3.69 -14.56
N ILE A 272 7.26 4.99 -14.31
CA ILE A 272 6.07 5.63 -13.74
C ILE A 272 5.64 6.82 -14.60
N ALA A 273 4.50 7.39 -14.23
CA ALA A 273 3.93 8.61 -14.76
C ALA A 273 3.71 8.64 -16.28
N LEU A 274 3.39 7.48 -16.88
CA LEU A 274 2.92 7.41 -18.27
C LEU A 274 1.72 8.33 -18.47
N ARG A 275 0.76 8.30 -17.53
CA ARG A 275 -0.45 9.13 -17.49
C ARG A 275 -0.88 9.49 -16.07
N ALA A 276 0.06 9.60 -15.14
CA ALA A 276 -0.25 9.84 -13.73
C ALA A 276 -0.74 11.26 -13.43
N GLU A 277 -1.10 11.48 -12.17
CA GLU A 277 -1.44 12.81 -11.64
C GLU A 277 -0.23 13.77 -11.71
N ARG A 278 0.98 13.29 -11.37
CA ARG A 278 2.17 14.13 -11.19
C ARG A 278 3.30 13.86 -12.19
N GLY A 279 3.70 14.93 -12.86
CA GLY A 279 4.83 14.92 -13.79
C GLY A 279 4.48 14.29 -15.14
N GLY A 280 5.50 13.84 -15.87
CA GLY A 280 5.37 13.08 -17.12
C GLY A 280 6.14 11.77 -17.07
N GLU A 281 6.05 11.00 -18.16
CA GLU A 281 6.68 9.68 -18.28
C GLU A 281 8.15 9.75 -17.90
N ARG A 282 8.56 8.85 -16.99
CA ARG A 282 9.93 8.75 -16.53
C ARG A 282 10.23 7.39 -15.93
N LEU A 283 11.51 7.09 -15.82
CA LEU A 283 11.97 6.18 -14.77
C LEU A 283 11.93 6.93 -13.43
N SER A 284 11.72 6.22 -12.34
CA SER A 284 11.82 6.76 -10.98
C SER A 284 13.06 7.64 -10.84
N ARG A 285 12.87 8.84 -10.26
CA ARG A 285 13.96 9.77 -9.99
C ARG A 285 14.80 9.37 -8.77
N LEU A 286 14.33 8.39 -7.99
CA LEU A 286 15.12 7.84 -6.89
C LEU A 286 16.35 7.13 -7.45
N THR A 287 17.52 7.47 -6.92
CA THR A 287 18.76 6.75 -7.18
C THR A 287 18.64 5.29 -6.73
N LEU A 288 19.53 4.42 -7.18
CA LEU A 288 19.53 3.01 -6.74
C LEU A 288 19.66 2.89 -5.21
N ASP A 289 20.47 3.74 -4.60
CA ASP A 289 20.66 3.75 -3.15
C ASP A 289 19.38 4.21 -2.42
N GLU A 290 18.68 5.21 -2.94
CA GLU A 290 17.38 5.64 -2.40
C GLU A 290 16.29 4.58 -2.58
N GLN A 291 16.26 3.88 -3.72
CA GLN A 291 15.34 2.75 -3.95
C GLN A 291 15.61 1.61 -2.96
N ARG A 292 16.89 1.28 -2.72
CA ARG A 292 17.29 0.28 -1.70
C ARG A 292 16.92 0.75 -0.30
N THR A 293 17.11 2.02 0.01
CA THR A 293 16.70 2.62 1.29
C THR A 293 15.20 2.51 1.51
N MET A 294 14.39 2.88 0.52
CA MET A 294 12.94 2.74 0.55
C MET A 294 12.52 1.29 0.78
N LEU A 295 12.98 0.36 -0.06
CA LEU A 295 12.63 -1.06 0.09
C LEU A 295 13.08 -1.64 1.43
N THR A 296 14.26 -1.25 1.92
CA THR A 296 14.78 -1.71 3.23
C THR A 296 13.92 -1.18 4.36
N LEU A 297 13.53 0.10 4.34
CA LEU A 297 12.66 0.70 5.36
C LEU A 297 11.27 0.07 5.34
N TRP A 298 10.65 -0.11 4.17
CA TRP A 298 9.31 -0.70 4.07
C TRP A 298 9.31 -2.13 4.60
N CYS A 299 10.29 -2.94 4.23
CA CYS A 299 10.40 -4.32 4.68
C CYS A 299 10.68 -4.42 6.19
N VAL A 300 11.68 -3.70 6.72
CA VAL A 300 12.02 -3.78 8.16
C VAL A 300 10.92 -3.17 9.04
N SER A 301 10.13 -2.22 8.54
CA SER A 301 8.98 -1.65 9.25
C SER A 301 7.66 -2.38 9.00
N ARG A 302 7.69 -3.42 8.16
CA ARG A 302 6.54 -4.25 7.76
C ARG A 302 5.39 -3.48 7.11
N SER A 303 5.71 -2.48 6.28
CA SER A 303 4.73 -1.81 5.41
C SER A 303 4.24 -2.77 4.32
N PRO A 304 2.97 -2.71 3.89
CA PRO A 304 2.53 -3.29 2.63
C PRO A 304 3.40 -2.80 1.46
N LEU A 305 3.56 -3.64 0.43
CA LEU A 305 4.35 -3.33 -0.77
C LEU A 305 3.43 -3.29 -1.99
N MET A 306 3.12 -2.09 -2.48
CA MET A 306 2.30 -1.90 -3.68
C MET A 306 3.13 -1.20 -4.76
N LEU A 307 3.44 -1.89 -5.85
CA LEU A 307 4.20 -1.34 -6.97
C LEU A 307 3.34 -0.33 -7.74
N GLY A 308 3.85 0.89 -7.93
CA GLY A 308 3.16 1.92 -8.72
C GLY A 308 3.57 1.96 -10.20
N CYS A 309 4.57 1.18 -10.61
CA CYS A 309 5.16 1.23 -11.93
C CYS A 309 4.38 0.46 -13.00
N ASP A 310 4.62 0.75 -14.26
CA ASP A 310 4.26 -0.17 -15.33
C ASP A 310 5.28 -1.32 -15.39
N LEU A 311 4.89 -2.51 -14.95
CA LEU A 311 5.76 -3.68 -14.82
C LEU A 311 6.38 -4.12 -16.15
N PRO A 312 5.61 -4.29 -17.25
CA PRO A 312 6.14 -4.78 -18.52
C PRO A 312 7.20 -3.87 -19.16
N SER A 313 7.13 -2.54 -18.94
CA SER A 313 8.09 -1.58 -19.49
C SER A 313 9.15 -1.09 -18.49
N SER A 314 9.13 -1.61 -17.26
CA SER A 314 10.12 -1.31 -16.24
C SER A 314 11.43 -2.07 -16.50
N PRO A 315 12.60 -1.47 -16.22
CA PRO A 315 13.88 -2.13 -16.45
C PRO A 315 14.06 -3.40 -15.59
N PRO A 316 14.58 -4.52 -16.12
CA PRO A 316 14.79 -5.75 -15.37
C PRO A 316 15.63 -5.57 -14.09
N GLU A 317 16.61 -4.67 -14.13
CA GLU A 317 17.46 -4.33 -12.99
C GLU A 317 16.70 -3.70 -11.82
N THR A 318 15.62 -2.95 -12.11
CA THR A 318 14.73 -2.42 -11.06
C THR A 318 13.89 -3.54 -10.48
N LEU A 319 13.36 -4.41 -11.34
CA LEU A 319 12.51 -5.52 -10.93
C LEU A 319 13.27 -6.58 -10.12
N ALA A 320 14.59 -6.72 -10.35
CA ALA A 320 15.46 -7.58 -9.56
C ALA A 320 15.55 -7.15 -8.08
N LEU A 321 15.24 -5.88 -7.75
CA LEU A 321 15.18 -5.43 -6.35
C LEU A 321 13.98 -6.04 -5.60
N LEU A 322 12.93 -6.43 -6.32
CA LEU A 322 11.64 -6.87 -5.77
C LEU A 322 11.62 -8.35 -5.35
N THR A 323 12.69 -9.10 -5.67
CA THR A 323 12.80 -10.54 -5.45
C THR A 323 13.85 -10.91 -4.40
N ASN A 324 14.36 -9.92 -3.66
CA ASN A 324 15.34 -10.16 -2.61
C ASN A 324 14.71 -10.89 -1.41
N THR A 325 15.05 -12.17 -1.25
CA THR A 325 14.42 -13.04 -0.25
C THR A 325 14.75 -12.64 1.19
N ASP A 326 15.91 -12.04 1.48
CA ASP A 326 16.25 -11.61 2.84
C ASP A 326 15.40 -10.41 3.28
N LEU A 327 15.04 -9.51 2.35
CA LEU A 327 14.07 -8.43 2.60
C LEU A 327 12.64 -8.97 2.77
N LEU A 328 12.24 -9.94 1.94
CA LEU A 328 10.91 -10.54 2.02
C LEU A 328 10.75 -11.41 3.29
N ASP A 329 11.82 -12.04 3.76
CA ASP A 329 11.85 -12.74 5.03
C ASP A 329 11.59 -11.77 6.19
N VAL A 330 12.27 -10.60 6.22
CA VAL A 330 11.99 -9.61 7.28
C VAL A 330 10.59 -9.02 7.16
N LEU A 331 10.06 -8.80 5.96
CA LEU A 331 8.68 -8.32 5.77
C LEU A 331 7.64 -9.32 6.33
N ASN A 332 7.78 -10.59 5.94
CA ASN A 332 6.74 -11.60 6.14
C ASN A 332 6.89 -12.40 7.43
N ALA A 333 8.12 -12.60 7.90
CA ALA A 333 8.47 -13.53 8.96
C ALA A 333 9.35 -12.87 10.05
N SER A 334 9.02 -11.65 10.44
CA SER A 334 9.69 -10.98 11.57
C SER A 334 8.75 -10.40 12.62
N ARG A 335 9.30 -10.14 13.81
CA ARG A 335 8.64 -9.48 14.93
C ARG A 335 9.59 -8.50 15.61
N ASN A 336 9.04 -7.73 16.57
CA ASN A 336 9.79 -6.76 17.37
C ASN A 336 10.50 -5.68 16.54
N ASN A 337 9.99 -5.43 15.33
CA ASN A 337 10.46 -4.43 14.39
C ASN A 337 10.40 -3.02 14.99
N ARG A 338 11.55 -2.36 15.11
CA ARG A 338 11.63 -1.01 15.68
C ARG A 338 12.92 -0.30 15.30
N GLU A 339 12.84 1.03 15.32
CA GLU A 339 14.02 1.90 15.36
C GLU A 339 14.75 1.71 16.70
N LEU A 340 16.07 1.57 16.65
CA LEU A 340 16.94 1.46 17.83
C LEU A 340 17.67 2.77 18.12
N LEU A 341 18.14 3.45 17.07
CA LEU A 341 18.96 4.64 17.17
C LEU A 341 18.70 5.55 15.98
N ARG A 342 18.68 6.85 16.26
CA ARG A 342 18.82 7.92 15.28
C ARG A 342 19.82 8.93 15.80
N ASP A 343 20.94 9.08 15.12
CA ASP A 343 22.00 10.01 15.49
C ASP A 343 22.65 10.63 14.25
N GLY A 344 22.40 11.92 14.05
CA GLY A 344 22.71 12.61 12.80
C GLY A 344 22.05 11.90 11.61
N GLY A 345 22.84 11.62 10.56
CA GLY A 345 22.38 10.87 9.39
C GLY A 345 22.19 9.36 9.63
N LEU A 346 22.72 8.79 10.72
CA LEU A 346 22.60 7.35 10.97
C LEU A 346 21.23 7.01 11.56
N VAL A 347 20.53 6.06 10.94
CA VAL A 347 19.35 5.41 11.53
C VAL A 347 19.57 3.90 11.58
N LEU A 348 19.29 3.29 12.72
CA LEU A 348 19.41 1.84 12.93
C LEU A 348 18.07 1.24 13.32
N TRP A 349 17.74 0.11 12.72
CA TRP A 349 16.53 -0.66 12.96
C TRP A 349 16.88 -2.12 13.25
N ALA A 350 16.04 -2.79 14.03
CA ALA A 350 16.18 -4.22 14.26
C ALA A 350 14.84 -4.95 14.24
N ALA A 351 14.92 -6.24 13.90
CA ALA A 351 13.83 -7.20 13.97
C ALA A 351 14.34 -8.60 14.30
N GLU A 352 13.43 -9.48 14.70
CA GLU A 352 13.71 -10.89 15.00
C GLU A 352 12.95 -11.78 14.04
N SER A 353 13.58 -12.85 13.55
CA SER A 353 12.88 -13.88 12.77
C SER A 353 11.80 -14.57 13.61
N THR A 354 10.68 -14.92 12.98
CA THR A 354 9.64 -15.77 13.56
C THR A 354 9.79 -17.24 13.17
N THR A 355 10.68 -17.55 12.22
CA THR A 355 10.91 -18.90 11.68
C THR A 355 12.27 -19.48 12.06
N SER A 356 13.17 -18.66 12.61
CA SER A 356 14.50 -19.04 13.10
C SER A 356 14.87 -18.17 14.32
N GLU A 357 16.04 -18.40 14.90
CA GLU A 357 16.57 -17.52 15.96
C GLU A 357 17.27 -16.27 15.38
N ASP A 358 17.32 -16.12 14.05
CA ASP A 358 18.04 -15.05 13.37
C ASP A 358 17.60 -13.65 13.81
N ARG A 359 18.52 -12.69 13.69
CA ARG A 359 18.27 -11.27 13.91
C ARG A 359 18.49 -10.50 12.62
N PHE A 360 17.67 -9.48 12.39
CA PHE A 360 17.80 -8.56 11.28
C PHE A 360 18.19 -7.19 11.80
N VAL A 361 19.15 -6.54 11.15
CA VAL A 361 19.56 -5.17 11.45
C VAL A 361 19.57 -4.39 10.13
N ALA A 362 18.81 -3.30 10.06
CA ALA A 362 18.89 -2.37 8.94
C ALA A 362 19.61 -1.10 9.39
N ALA A 363 20.56 -0.63 8.56
CA ALA A 363 21.31 0.59 8.78
C ALA A 363 21.12 1.52 7.60
N PHE A 364 20.82 2.79 7.88
CA PHE A 364 20.50 3.80 6.90
C PHE A 364 21.35 5.04 7.11
N ASN A 365 21.73 5.67 6.00
CA ASN A 365 22.29 7.00 5.98
C ASN A 365 21.26 7.95 5.36
N THR A 366 20.70 8.84 6.18
CA THR A 366 19.72 9.86 5.76
C THR A 366 20.38 11.19 5.40
N GLY A 367 21.72 11.28 5.47
CA GLY A 367 22.46 12.49 5.14
C GLY A 367 23.04 12.51 3.73
N GLU A 368 23.50 13.70 3.34
CA GLU A 368 24.02 14.05 2.01
C GLU A 368 25.47 13.58 1.74
N ALA A 369 26.11 12.92 2.70
CA ALA A 369 27.51 12.49 2.58
C ALA A 369 27.67 11.04 3.05
N ASP A 370 28.64 10.34 2.45
CA ASP A 370 28.98 8.98 2.83
C ASP A 370 29.27 8.85 4.32
N LEU A 371 28.77 7.76 4.89
CA LEU A 371 28.80 7.49 6.32
C LEU A 371 29.52 6.17 6.59
N VAL A 372 30.56 6.23 7.43
CA VAL A 372 31.18 5.04 8.02
C VAL A 372 30.99 5.09 9.53
N ARG A 373 30.42 4.02 10.11
CA ARG A 373 30.20 3.88 11.54
C ARG A 373 30.51 2.46 11.98
N THR A 374 31.16 2.32 13.13
CA THR A 374 31.38 1.02 13.77
C THR A 374 30.45 0.93 14.96
N VAL A 375 29.50 0.00 14.96
CA VAL A 375 28.45 -0.10 15.98
C VAL A 375 28.63 -1.40 16.78
N PRO A 376 28.78 -1.33 18.12
CA PRO A 376 28.82 -2.53 18.96
C PRO A 376 27.59 -3.40 18.74
N LEU A 377 27.76 -4.72 18.63
CA LEU A 377 26.65 -5.65 18.35
C LEU A 377 25.55 -5.59 19.43
N GLY A 378 25.92 -5.34 20.68
CA GLY A 378 24.97 -5.17 21.78
C GLY A 378 24.00 -4.01 21.55
N ASP A 379 24.45 -2.92 20.92
CA ASP A 379 23.60 -1.76 20.58
C ASP A 379 22.64 -2.06 19.43
N LEU A 380 22.91 -3.13 18.66
CA LEU A 380 22.05 -3.66 17.61
C LEU A 380 21.06 -4.72 18.14
N GLY A 381 21.09 -5.02 19.44
CA GLY A 381 20.31 -6.12 20.03
C GLY A 381 20.81 -7.50 19.62
N VAL A 382 22.07 -7.62 19.19
CA VAL A 382 22.72 -8.86 18.79
C VAL A 382 23.76 -9.25 19.84
N ASP A 383 23.57 -10.42 20.46
CA ASP A 383 24.57 -10.98 21.37
C ASP A 383 25.60 -11.79 20.57
N ALA A 384 26.86 -11.35 20.63
CA ALA A 384 27.96 -12.00 19.91
C ALA A 384 28.21 -13.44 20.40
N GLY A 385 27.89 -13.73 21.66
CA GLY A 385 28.06 -15.06 22.25
C GLY A 385 27.10 -16.11 21.70
N VAL A 386 26.07 -15.69 20.95
CA VAL A 386 25.05 -16.60 20.38
C VAL A 386 25.06 -16.67 18.85
N LEU A 387 26.07 -16.09 18.18
CA LEU A 387 26.16 -16.10 16.73
C LEU A 387 26.72 -17.43 16.20
N ARG A 388 26.08 -18.00 15.16
CA ARG A 388 26.58 -19.18 14.44
C ARG A 388 27.55 -18.86 13.31
N GLY A 389 27.72 -17.60 12.96
CA GLY A 389 28.54 -17.19 11.83
C GLY A 389 28.53 -15.68 11.62
N GLU A 390 29.09 -15.27 10.49
CA GLU A 390 29.15 -13.87 10.09
C GLU A 390 27.77 -13.39 9.61
N ALA A 391 27.47 -12.12 9.87
CA ALA A 391 26.27 -11.50 9.34
C ALA A 391 26.32 -11.46 7.81
N ARG A 392 25.22 -11.76 7.14
CA ARG A 392 25.11 -11.64 5.68
C ARG A 392 24.40 -10.34 5.32
N GLU A 393 24.97 -9.55 4.41
CA GLU A 393 24.35 -8.33 3.90
C GLU A 393 23.42 -8.67 2.72
N ALA A 394 22.16 -8.27 2.81
CA ALA A 394 21.07 -8.74 1.94
C ALA A 394 21.22 -8.29 0.48
N TRP A 395 21.73 -7.08 0.23
CA TRP A 395 21.78 -6.53 -1.14
C TRP A 395 22.95 -7.07 -1.96
N SER A 396 24.14 -7.20 -1.35
CA SER A 396 25.35 -7.71 -1.98
C SER A 396 25.48 -9.22 -1.87
N GLY A 397 24.84 -9.83 -0.86
CA GLY A 397 25.02 -11.24 -0.50
C GLY A 397 26.33 -11.53 0.22
N GLU A 398 27.18 -10.53 0.44
CA GLU A 398 28.49 -10.67 1.09
C GLU A 398 28.35 -10.86 2.60
N HIS A 399 29.32 -11.53 3.20
CA HIS A 399 29.43 -11.60 4.66
C HIS A 399 30.10 -10.34 5.21
N ALA A 400 29.47 -9.74 6.20
CA ALA A 400 29.98 -8.55 6.87
C ALA A 400 31.07 -8.94 7.86
N ALA A 401 32.23 -8.33 7.71
CA ALA A 401 33.32 -8.47 8.67
C ALA A 401 32.90 -7.90 10.03
N LEU A 402 33.07 -8.70 11.07
CA LEU A 402 32.92 -8.27 12.46
C LEU A 402 34.28 -7.83 13.00
N GLY A 403 34.33 -6.64 13.59
CA GLY A 403 35.52 -6.06 14.20
C GLY A 403 35.35 -5.86 15.70
N LEU A 404 36.16 -4.97 16.25
CA LEU A 404 36.06 -4.53 17.64
C LEU A 404 35.90 -3.01 17.71
N ARG A 405 35.07 -2.53 18.63
CA ARG A 405 35.02 -1.14 19.08
C ARG A 405 35.08 -1.12 20.60
N ASP A 406 36.07 -0.42 21.15
CA ASP A 406 36.29 -0.35 22.61
C ASP A 406 36.38 -1.73 23.29
N GLY A 407 36.94 -2.72 22.57
CA GLY A 407 37.07 -4.10 23.03
C GLY A 407 35.80 -4.97 22.88
N LEU A 408 34.71 -4.42 22.37
CA LEU A 408 33.44 -5.13 22.13
C LEU A 408 33.29 -5.53 20.66
N PRO A 409 32.73 -6.72 20.34
CA PRO A 409 32.36 -7.09 18.99
C PRO A 409 31.46 -6.04 18.33
N ALA A 410 31.79 -5.65 17.10
CA ALA A 410 31.13 -4.56 16.41
C ALA A 410 31.00 -4.79 14.90
N LEU A 411 29.95 -4.21 14.32
CA LEU A 411 29.71 -4.17 12.88
C LEU A 411 30.19 -2.83 12.31
N GLU A 412 31.01 -2.84 11.26
CA GLU A 412 31.30 -1.65 10.47
C GLU A 412 30.26 -1.49 9.36
N VAL A 413 29.47 -0.43 9.44
CA VAL A 413 28.52 -0.04 8.40
C VAL A 413 29.14 1.07 7.53
N LYS A 414 29.15 0.83 6.22
CA LYS A 414 29.56 1.79 5.19
C LYS A 414 28.36 2.03 4.30
N LEU A 415 27.86 3.25 4.30
CA LEU A 415 26.63 3.64 3.63
C LEU A 415 26.92 4.87 2.78
N PRO A 416 26.64 4.85 1.46
CA PRO A 416 26.68 6.07 0.66
C PRO A 416 25.63 7.08 1.17
N ALA A 417 25.70 8.32 0.71
CA ALA A 417 24.59 9.27 0.89
C ALA A 417 23.26 8.62 0.48
N HIS A 418 22.24 8.74 1.34
CA HIS A 418 20.91 8.14 1.16
C HIS A 418 20.88 6.61 1.06
N GLY A 419 21.98 5.92 1.38
CA GLY A 419 22.11 4.48 1.24
C GLY A 419 21.67 3.67 2.46
N ALA A 420 21.33 2.41 2.21
CA ALA A 420 20.96 1.44 3.24
C ALA A 420 21.64 0.08 3.06
N LYS A 421 21.73 -0.64 4.17
CA LYS A 421 22.09 -2.07 4.22
C LYS A 421 21.16 -2.80 5.16
N LEU A 422 20.83 -4.05 4.83
CA LEU A 422 20.13 -4.98 5.71
C LEU A 422 21.07 -6.15 6.00
N TYR A 423 21.26 -6.46 7.27
CA TYR A 423 22.11 -7.55 7.73
C TYR A 423 21.27 -8.62 8.42
N ARG A 424 21.49 -9.87 8.03
CA ARG A 424 20.94 -11.06 8.69
C ARG A 424 22.03 -11.72 9.53
N PHE A 425 21.82 -11.76 10.83
CA PHE A 425 22.70 -12.41 11.79
C PHE A 425 22.16 -13.80 12.12
N PRO A 426 22.88 -14.88 11.75
CA PRO A 426 22.48 -16.23 12.09
C PRO A 426 22.73 -16.49 13.59
N ALA A 427 21.68 -16.84 14.33
CA ALA A 427 21.78 -17.19 15.74
C ALA A 427 21.85 -18.72 15.96
N HIS A 428 22.18 -19.13 17.20
CA HIS A 428 22.37 -20.52 17.64
C HIS A 428 21.14 -21.43 17.58
#